data_AF-A0A948BB54-F1
#
_entry.id   AF-A0A948BB54-F1
#
_cell.length_a   1.000
_cell.length_b   1.000
_cell.length_c   1.000
_cell.angle_alpha   90.00
_cell.angle_beta   90.00
_cell.angle_gamma   90.00
#
_symmetry.space_group_name_H-M   'P 1'
#
loop_
_entity.id
_entity.type
_entity.pdbx_description
1 polymer ?
#
loop_
_entity_poly.entity_id
_entity_poly.type
_entity_poly.pdbx_seq_one_letter_code
_entity_poly.pdbx_strand_id
1 'polypeptide(L)'
;MKNLLNVLLILCCFFPVTAFADSFSELSSKTNYLDQGFSIQQAVALLGEPTWAVTSDDSGRFSIGKKGAALALYWNNPGCGPVIVFFDKNHTVTAWDEGTDFCGAGAEDFNPTDQYNCTNPDRIILCK
;
A
#
# COMPACT_ATOMS: atom_id res chain seq x y z
N MET A 1 -8.07 -49.37 53.06
CA MET A 1 -6.70 -48.86 52.79
C MET A 1 -6.80 -48.02 51.51
N LYS A 2 -6.82 -46.68 51.63
CA LYS A 2 -5.75 -45.75 51.18
C LYS A 2 -5.31 -46.01 49.72
N ASN A 3 -5.24 -45.08 48.77
CA ASN A 3 -5.32 -43.62 48.74
C ASN A 3 -5.25 -43.15 47.26
N LEU A 4 -6.01 -42.11 46.92
CA LEU A 4 -5.60 -40.87 46.21
C LEU A 4 -4.84 -40.88 44.85
N LEU A 5 -5.45 -40.12 43.93
CA LEU A 5 -4.84 -39.06 43.09
C LEU A 5 -3.94 -39.49 41.91
N ASN A 6 -4.46 -39.31 40.68
CA ASN A 6 -3.76 -38.45 39.71
C ASN A 6 -4.68 -38.08 38.54
N VAL A 7 -5.19 -36.85 38.62
CA VAL A 7 -5.64 -36.06 37.48
C VAL A 7 -4.42 -35.83 36.60
N LEU A 8 -4.39 -36.42 35.40
CA LEU A 8 -3.43 -36.00 34.37
C LEU A 8 -4.19 -35.52 33.15
N LEU A 9 -4.52 -34.24 33.25
CA LEU A 9 -4.92 -33.31 32.21
C LEU A 9 -3.80 -33.30 31.13
N ILE A 10 -3.85 -34.20 30.15
CA ILE A 10 -2.95 -34.13 28.99
C ILE A 10 -3.52 -33.09 28.03
N LEU A 11 -3.20 -31.85 28.39
CA LEU A 11 -2.72 -30.79 27.52
C LEU A 11 -3.04 -31.04 26.04
N CYS A 12 -4.20 -30.53 25.60
CA CYS A 12 -4.35 -30.10 24.22
C CYS A 12 -3.15 -29.20 23.93
N CYS A 13 -2.21 -29.69 23.12
CA CYS A 13 -1.17 -28.86 22.55
C CYS A 13 -1.89 -27.80 21.72
N PHE A 14 -2.11 -26.66 22.37
CA PHE A 14 -2.34 -25.36 21.78
C PHE A 14 -1.26 -25.19 20.72
N PHE A 15 -1.57 -25.58 19.49
CA PHE A 15 -0.97 -24.89 18.36
C PHE A 15 -1.41 -23.44 18.55
N PRO A 16 -0.49 -22.48 18.76
CA PRO A 16 -0.85 -21.12 18.48
C PRO A 16 -1.12 -21.12 16.97
N VAL A 17 -2.39 -21.20 16.60
CA VAL A 17 -2.81 -20.58 15.35
C VAL A 17 -2.49 -19.12 15.59
N THR A 18 -1.28 -18.71 15.21
CA THR A 18 -1.01 -17.31 14.97
C THR A 18 -2.00 -16.95 13.88
N ALA A 19 -3.13 -16.38 14.28
CA ALA A 19 -3.91 -15.57 13.40
C ALA A 19 -2.92 -14.53 12.91
N PHE A 20 -2.41 -14.73 11.70
CA PHE A 20 -1.92 -13.63 10.88
C PHE A 20 -3.17 -12.76 10.74
N ALA A 21 -3.34 -11.83 11.67
CA ALA A 21 -4.20 -10.71 11.41
C ALA A 21 -3.52 -10.05 10.24
N ASP A 22 -4.10 -10.19 9.04
CA ASP A 22 -3.85 -9.33 7.91
C ASP A 22 -4.27 -7.91 8.35
N SER A 23 -3.46 -7.30 9.22
CA SER A 23 -3.66 -5.95 9.68
C SER A 23 -3.22 -5.09 8.51
N PHE A 24 -4.18 -4.72 7.67
CA PHE A 24 -4.04 -3.65 6.71
C PHE A 24 -3.27 -2.50 7.36
N SER A 25 -2.26 -1.96 6.67
CA SER A 25 -1.60 -0.77 7.17
C SER A 25 -2.63 0.36 7.32
N GLU A 26 -2.34 1.34 8.19
CA GLU A 26 -3.22 2.50 8.33
C GLU A 26 -3.42 3.20 6.97
N LEU A 27 -2.35 3.26 6.16
CA LEU A 27 -2.37 3.86 4.84
C LEU A 27 -3.25 3.06 3.86
N SER A 28 -3.10 1.73 3.81
CA SER A 28 -3.96 0.86 3.01
C SER A 28 -5.42 0.99 3.44
N SER A 29 -5.71 1.11 4.74
CA SER A 29 -7.09 1.25 5.22
C SER A 29 -7.75 2.56 4.77
N LYS A 30 -6.97 3.64 4.59
CA LYS A 30 -7.49 4.94 4.14
C LYS A 30 -7.96 4.93 2.69
N THR A 31 -7.50 4.01 1.86
CA THR A 31 -7.93 3.92 0.45
C THR A 31 -9.42 3.57 0.31
N ASN A 32 -10.04 2.98 1.34
CA ASN A 32 -11.49 2.74 1.40
C ASN A 32 -12.34 4.02 1.30
N TYR A 33 -11.72 5.19 1.51
CA TYR A 33 -12.37 6.50 1.40
C TYR A 33 -11.99 7.24 0.11
N LEU A 34 -11.20 6.63 -0.78
CA LEU A 34 -10.98 7.15 -2.12
C LEU A 34 -12.24 6.97 -2.96
N ASP A 35 -12.47 7.93 -3.85
CA ASP A 35 -13.52 7.84 -4.85
C ASP A 35 -12.96 8.21 -6.22
N GLN A 36 -13.56 7.64 -7.26
CA GLN A 36 -13.28 8.08 -8.62
C GLN A 36 -13.69 9.55 -8.78
N GLY A 37 -12.89 10.31 -9.51
CA GLY A 37 -13.12 11.75 -9.69
C GLY A 37 -12.47 12.64 -8.63
N PHE A 38 -11.91 12.08 -7.54
CA PHE A 38 -11.12 12.88 -6.59
C PHE A 38 -9.98 13.61 -7.31
N SER A 39 -9.72 14.86 -6.93
CA SER A 39 -8.53 15.57 -7.38
C SER A 39 -7.27 15.03 -6.68
N ILE A 40 -6.09 15.38 -7.21
CA ILE A 40 -4.81 15.13 -6.52
C ILE A 40 -4.85 15.66 -5.09
N GLN A 41 -5.30 16.89 -4.87
CA GLN A 41 -5.34 17.50 -3.53
C GLN A 41 -6.26 16.76 -2.56
N GLN A 42 -7.38 16.20 -3.03
CA GLN A 42 -8.27 15.41 -2.19
C GLN A 42 -7.62 14.07 -1.80
N ALA A 43 -6.97 13.39 -2.75
CA ALA A 43 -6.23 12.17 -2.48
C ALA A 43 -5.06 12.41 -1.50
N VAL A 44 -4.30 13.49 -1.70
CA VAL A 44 -3.20 13.90 -0.80
C VAL A 44 -3.72 14.29 0.58
N ALA A 45 -4.85 15.00 0.68
CA ALA A 45 -5.45 15.32 1.97
C ALA A 45 -5.89 14.06 2.75
N LEU A 46 -6.31 13.01 2.04
CA LEU A 46 -6.71 11.74 2.63
C LEU A 46 -5.53 10.86 3.02
N LEU A 47 -4.55 10.70 2.12
CA LEU A 47 -3.46 9.72 2.25
C LEU A 47 -2.14 10.32 2.78
N GLY A 48 -2.04 11.64 2.83
CA GLY A 48 -0.79 12.38 3.07
C GLY A 48 -0.03 12.66 1.78
N GLU A 49 1.18 13.22 1.92
CA GLU A 49 2.05 13.51 0.77
C GLU A 49 2.55 12.20 0.12
N PRO A 50 2.50 12.08 -1.22
CA PRO A 50 3.02 10.92 -1.93
C PRO A 50 4.54 10.91 -1.86
N THR A 51 5.13 9.72 -1.96
CA THR A 51 6.58 9.55 -1.96
C THR A 51 7.16 9.58 -3.38
N TRP A 52 6.40 9.09 -4.37
CA TRP A 52 6.83 9.07 -5.77
C TRP A 52 5.71 9.47 -6.74
N ALA A 53 6.11 9.99 -7.89
CA ALA A 53 5.24 10.25 -9.03
C ALA A 53 5.82 9.61 -10.30
N VAL A 54 4.96 8.89 -11.01
CA VAL A 54 5.27 8.26 -12.30
C VAL A 54 4.26 8.73 -13.34
N THR A 55 4.73 9.04 -14.53
CA THR A 55 3.92 9.54 -15.66
C THR A 55 3.81 8.49 -16.77
N SER A 56 2.89 8.71 -17.72
CA SER A 56 2.76 7.85 -18.90
C SER A 56 3.99 7.84 -19.81
N ASP A 57 4.82 8.90 -19.73
CA ASP A 57 6.03 9.03 -20.55
C ASP A 57 7.24 8.31 -19.92
N ASP A 58 7.12 7.91 -18.65
CA ASP A 58 8.14 7.13 -17.97
C ASP A 58 8.14 5.68 -18.48
N SER A 59 9.34 5.15 -18.68
CA SER A 59 9.56 3.78 -19.16
C SER A 59 10.11 2.87 -18.05
N GLY A 60 10.09 1.56 -18.28
CA GLY A 60 10.60 0.55 -17.36
C GLY A 60 9.50 -0.10 -16.51
N ARG A 61 9.91 -0.81 -15.46
CA ARG A 61 9.02 -1.65 -14.63
C ARG A 61 7.90 -0.89 -13.90
N PHE A 62 7.99 0.44 -13.81
CA PHE A 62 6.98 1.29 -13.17
C PHE A 62 6.11 2.05 -14.19
N SER A 63 6.25 1.77 -15.49
CA SER A 63 5.42 2.39 -16.53
C SER A 63 3.94 2.19 -16.22
N ILE A 64 3.13 3.21 -16.47
CA ILE A 64 1.69 3.15 -16.22
C ILE A 64 1.03 2.18 -17.22
N GLY A 65 0.70 0.97 -16.77
CA GLY A 65 -0.05 -0.02 -17.55
C GLY A 65 -1.57 0.20 -17.54
N LYS A 66 -2.06 1.20 -16.81
CA LYS A 66 -3.50 1.46 -16.64
C LYS A 66 -4.03 2.35 -17.76
N LYS A 67 -4.93 1.79 -18.59
CA LYS A 67 -5.56 2.53 -19.70
C LYS A 67 -6.27 3.79 -19.18
N GLY A 68 -5.94 4.94 -19.78
CA GLY A 68 -6.55 6.23 -19.45
C GLY A 68 -5.90 6.97 -18.29
N ALA A 69 -4.99 6.33 -17.54
CA ALA A 69 -4.18 7.01 -16.55
C ALA A 69 -2.99 7.72 -17.22
N ALA A 70 -2.73 8.96 -16.82
CA ALA A 70 -1.61 9.77 -17.26
C ALA A 70 -0.56 9.96 -16.15
N LEU A 71 -0.98 9.81 -14.89
CA LEU A 71 -0.15 9.96 -13.69
C LEU A 71 -0.49 8.86 -12.69
N ALA A 72 0.52 8.35 -12.01
CA ALA A 72 0.39 7.48 -10.85
C ALA A 72 1.19 8.06 -9.69
N LEU A 73 0.53 8.28 -8.56
CA LEU A 73 1.18 8.67 -7.31
C LEU A 73 1.33 7.44 -6.42
N TYR A 74 2.49 7.30 -5.79
CA TYR A 74 2.83 6.18 -4.93
C TYR A 74 3.13 6.69 -3.52
N TRP A 75 2.56 6.05 -2.52
CA TRP A 75 2.87 6.29 -1.11
C TRP A 75 3.67 5.12 -0.57
N ASN A 76 4.80 5.42 0.06
CA ASN A 76 5.56 4.43 0.79
C ASN A 76 4.70 3.84 1.92
N ASN A 77 4.61 2.52 1.96
CA ASN A 77 3.74 1.78 2.86
C ASN A 77 4.58 0.77 3.66
N PRO A 78 5.27 1.20 4.74
CA PRO A 78 6.27 0.36 5.41
C PRO A 78 5.77 -1.03 5.77
N GLY A 79 6.51 -2.06 5.33
CA GLY A 79 6.15 -3.47 5.55
C GLY A 79 5.23 -4.07 4.49
N CYS A 80 4.75 -3.26 3.54
CA CYS A 80 3.88 -3.65 2.45
C CYS A 80 4.26 -2.98 1.12
N GLY A 81 3.65 -3.41 0.02
CA GLY A 81 3.77 -2.77 -1.27
C GLY A 81 3.20 -1.34 -1.20
N PRO A 82 3.66 -0.43 -2.08
CA PRO A 82 3.21 0.94 -2.06
C PRO A 82 1.70 1.03 -2.34
N VAL A 83 1.02 1.98 -1.70
CA VAL A 83 -0.31 2.39 -2.15
C VAL A 83 -0.15 3.20 -3.42
N ILE A 84 -0.95 2.89 -4.45
CA ILE A 84 -0.86 3.53 -5.77
C ILE A 84 -2.20 4.17 -6.08
N VAL A 85 -2.20 5.43 -6.52
CA VAL A 85 -3.41 6.10 -7.03
C VAL A 85 -3.17 6.56 -8.46
N PHE A 86 -4.07 6.18 -9.36
CA PHE A 86 -3.98 6.47 -10.79
C PHE A 86 -4.90 7.62 -11.16
N PHE A 87 -4.35 8.62 -11.84
CA PHE A 87 -5.05 9.83 -12.27
C PHE A 87 -5.11 9.92 -13.79
N ASP A 88 -6.23 10.40 -14.33
CA ASP A 88 -6.35 10.73 -15.75
C ASP A 88 -5.61 12.03 -16.12
N LYS A 89 -5.67 12.41 -17.40
CA LYS A 89 -5.10 13.67 -17.91
C LYS A 89 -5.72 14.94 -17.31
N ASN A 90 -6.87 14.82 -16.66
CA ASN A 90 -7.54 15.93 -15.96
C ASN A 90 -7.20 15.94 -14.46
N HIS A 91 -6.24 15.09 -14.04
CA HIS A 91 -5.80 14.95 -12.66
C HIS A 91 -6.92 14.48 -11.71
N THR A 92 -7.78 13.60 -12.20
CA THR A 92 -8.84 12.97 -11.42
C THR A 92 -8.58 11.48 -11.21
N VAL A 93 -8.85 10.97 -10.01
CA VAL A 93 -8.67 9.56 -9.66
C VAL A 93 -9.52 8.68 -10.56
N THR A 94 -8.89 7.63 -11.12
CA THR A 94 -9.54 6.62 -11.96
C THR A 94 -9.51 5.23 -11.34
N ALA A 95 -8.49 4.94 -10.54
CA ALA A 95 -8.31 3.67 -9.84
C ALA A 95 -7.24 3.83 -8.75
N TRP A 96 -7.12 2.83 -7.89
CA TRP A 96 -6.04 2.72 -6.91
C TRP A 96 -5.70 1.25 -6.63
N ASP A 97 -4.54 1.04 -6.02
CA ASP A 97 -4.04 -0.19 -5.42
C ASP A 97 -3.74 0.09 -3.95
N GLU A 98 -4.21 -0.78 -3.07
CA GLU A 98 -4.11 -0.63 -1.62
C GLU A 98 -2.75 -1.08 -1.08
N GLY A 99 -1.88 -1.66 -1.91
CA GLY A 99 -0.54 -2.12 -1.54
C GLY A 99 -0.54 -3.36 -0.65
N THR A 100 -1.68 -4.05 -0.55
CA THR A 100 -1.91 -5.17 0.39
C THR A 100 -1.58 -6.53 -0.21
N ASP A 101 -1.49 -6.61 -1.54
CA ASP A 101 -1.17 -7.85 -2.26
C ASP A 101 0.22 -8.40 -1.90
N PHE A 102 1.13 -7.54 -1.40
CA PHE A 102 2.47 -7.93 -0.94
C PHE A 102 2.82 -7.25 0.37
N CYS A 103 2.73 -7.98 1.48
CA CYS A 103 3.25 -7.55 2.78
C CYS A 103 4.29 -8.55 3.32
N GLY A 104 5.34 -8.04 3.94
CA GLY A 104 6.47 -8.81 4.46
C GLY A 104 7.78 -8.59 3.72
N ALA A 105 8.68 -9.56 3.80
CA ALA A 105 10.01 -9.45 3.20
C ALA A 105 9.93 -9.30 1.67
N GLY A 106 10.65 -8.33 1.12
CA GLY A 106 10.66 -8.03 -0.32
C GLY A 106 9.53 -7.10 -0.77
N ALA A 107 8.69 -6.60 0.14
CA ALA A 107 7.70 -5.58 -0.18
C ALA A 107 8.35 -4.28 -0.72
N GLU A 108 9.53 -3.95 -0.22
CA GLU A 108 10.35 -2.83 -0.67
C GLU A 108 10.80 -2.95 -2.12
N ASP A 109 10.86 -4.17 -2.68
CA ASP A 109 11.24 -4.38 -4.08
C ASP A 109 10.22 -3.75 -5.03
N PHE A 110 9.00 -3.47 -4.57
CA PHE A 110 7.94 -2.82 -5.33
C PHE A 110 7.96 -1.29 -5.26
N ASN A 111 8.86 -0.70 -4.46
CA ASN A 111 8.97 0.75 -4.37
C ASN A 111 9.63 1.34 -5.63
N PRO A 112 9.09 2.44 -6.19
CA PRO A 112 9.77 3.19 -7.23
C PRO A 112 11.16 3.67 -6.78
N THR A 113 12.09 3.74 -7.73
CA THR A 113 13.45 4.24 -7.51
C THR A 113 13.50 5.76 -7.35
N ASP A 114 14.63 6.29 -6.86
CA ASP A 114 14.83 7.73 -6.54
C ASP A 114 14.51 8.71 -7.69
N GLN A 115 14.66 8.30 -8.95
CA GLN A 115 14.31 9.14 -10.11
C GLN A 115 12.83 9.57 -10.14
N TYR A 116 11.95 8.82 -9.46
CA TYR A 116 10.52 9.11 -9.34
C TYR A 116 10.15 9.84 -8.05
N ASN A 117 11.11 10.04 -7.13
CA ASN A 117 10.84 10.55 -5.80
C ASN A 117 10.31 11.98 -5.86
N CYS A 118 9.28 12.31 -5.08
CA CYS A 118 8.67 13.64 -5.04
C CYS A 118 9.61 14.75 -4.50
N THR A 119 10.79 14.39 -3.97
CA THR A 119 11.86 15.35 -3.66
C THR A 119 12.69 15.76 -4.88
N ASN A 120 12.61 15.02 -5.99
CA ASN A 120 13.24 15.38 -7.26
C ASN A 120 12.51 16.60 -7.86
N PRO A 121 13.23 17.67 -8.29
CA PRO A 121 12.64 18.84 -8.94
C PRO A 121 11.72 18.55 -10.12
N ASP A 122 12.01 17.50 -10.91
CA ASP A 122 11.18 17.13 -12.06
C ASP A 122 9.88 16.43 -11.65
N ARG A 123 9.79 15.94 -10.41
CA ARG A 123 8.65 15.19 -9.87
C ARG A 123 7.83 15.99 -8.89
N ILE A 124 8.44 16.89 -8.12
CA ILE A 124 7.76 17.66 -7.06
C ILE A 124 6.54 18.44 -7.58
N ILE A 125 6.54 18.84 -8.86
CA ILE A 125 5.42 19.55 -9.49
C ILE A 125 4.19 18.65 -9.71
N LEU A 126 4.37 17.33 -9.74
CA LEU A 126 3.32 16.33 -9.97
C LEU A 126 2.69 15.84 -8.65
N CYS A 127 3.36 16.06 -7.52
CA CYS A 127 2.98 15.54 -6.23
C CYS A 127 2.07 16.49 -5.41
N LYS A 128 1.54 17.55 -6.04
CA LYS A 128 0.82 18.66 -5.38
C LYS A 128 -0.49 19.00 -6.08
#